data_AF-A0A661CDJ0-F1
#
_entry.id   AF-A0A661CDJ0-F1
#
_cell.length_a   1.000
_cell.length_b   1.000
_cell.length_c   1.000
_cell.angle_alpha   90.00
_cell.angle_beta   90.00
_cell.angle_gamma   90.00
#
_symmetry.space_group_name_H-M   'P 1'
#
loop_
_entity.id
_entity.type
_entity.pdbx_description
1 polymer ?
#
loop_
_entity_poly.entity_id
_entity_poly.type
_entity_poly.pdbx_seq_one_letter_code
_entity_poly.pdbx_strand_id
1 'polypeptide(L)'
;RAEYREQRKKQGVPYAEFVKKHVKSEPPEDIPFYGSWNSDMSFLYAGSNDDKRDPQNPGPVYFEHPKDVEIAKLEAELEAVREESGIASTDNRK
;
A
#
# COMPACT_ATOMS: atom_id res chain seq x y z
N ARG A 1 24.37 -28.79 -12.84
CA ARG A 1 23.86 -28.79 -11.43
C ARG A 1 24.92 -28.35 -10.41
N ALA A 2 26.18 -28.78 -10.51
CA ALA A 2 27.25 -28.40 -9.57
C ALA A 2 27.62 -26.90 -9.65
N GLU A 3 27.85 -26.38 -10.86
CA GLU A 3 28.16 -24.96 -11.10
C GLU A 3 27.09 -24.01 -10.56
N TYR A 4 25.81 -24.36 -10.77
CA TYR A 4 24.68 -23.59 -10.25
C TYR A 4 24.65 -23.54 -8.71
N ARG A 5 25.10 -24.59 -8.02
CA ARG A 5 25.20 -24.59 -6.54
C ARG A 5 26.32 -23.65 -6.08
N GLU A 6 27.46 -23.66 -6.76
CA GLU A 6 28.57 -22.75 -6.44
C GLU A 6 28.21 -21.28 -6.71
N GLN A 7 27.45 -21.00 -7.77
CA GLN A 7 26.88 -19.65 -7.99
C GLN A 7 25.96 -19.21 -6.84
N ARG A 8 25.04 -20.07 -6.38
CA ARG A 8 24.13 -19.73 -5.26
C ARG A 8 24.89 -19.48 -3.95
N LYS A 9 25.99 -20.19 -3.69
CA LYS A 9 26.84 -19.94 -2.52
C LYS A 9 27.52 -18.57 -2.59
N LYS A 10 27.98 -18.16 -3.77
CA LYS A 10 28.62 -16.84 -3.98
C LYS A 10 27.62 -15.68 -3.91
N GLN A 11 26.37 -15.92 -4.30
CA GLN A 11 25.30 -14.92 -4.27
C GLN A 11 24.63 -14.80 -2.89
N GLY A 12 24.72 -15.85 -2.06
CA GLY A 12 24.13 -15.87 -0.73
C GLY A 12 24.84 -14.88 0.19
N VAL A 13 24.07 -14.02 0.83
CA VAL A 13 24.53 -13.14 1.91
C VAL A 13 24.07 -13.70 3.27
N PRO A 14 24.80 -13.43 4.37
CA PRO A 14 24.34 -13.74 5.71
C PRO A 14 22.95 -13.18 5.98
N TYR A 15 22.11 -13.94 6.70
CA TYR A 15 20.71 -13.57 6.94
C TYR A 15 20.56 -12.18 7.56
N ALA A 16 21.41 -11.82 8.52
CA ALA A 16 21.39 -10.51 9.15
C ALA A 16 21.67 -9.35 8.17
N GLU A 17 22.59 -9.54 7.22
CA GLU A 17 22.90 -8.55 6.17
C GLU A 17 21.77 -8.45 5.16
N PHE A 18 21.14 -9.58 4.81
CA PHE A 18 19.97 -9.61 3.96
C PHE A 18 18.81 -8.81 4.57
N VAL A 19 18.47 -9.08 5.83
CA VAL A 19 17.40 -8.36 6.55
C VAL A 19 17.69 -6.86 6.55
N LYS A 20 18.90 -6.44 6.93
CA LYS A 20 19.26 -5.02 6.96
C LYS A 20 19.12 -4.32 5.60
N LYS A 21 19.40 -5.02 4.51
CA LYS A 21 19.32 -4.47 3.14
C LYS A 21 17.89 -4.44 2.60
N HIS A 22 17.09 -5.45 2.92
CA HIS A 22 15.81 -5.70 2.25
C HIS A 22 14.58 -5.33 3.10
N VAL A 23 14.71 -5.35 4.43
CA VAL A 23 13.63 -5.02 5.35
C VAL A 23 13.67 -3.52 5.65
N LYS A 24 12.62 -2.82 5.22
CA LYS A 24 12.40 -1.39 5.50
C LYS A 24 11.61 -1.21 6.80
N SER A 25 11.60 0.03 7.31
CA SER A 25 10.80 0.41 8.49
C SER A 25 9.31 0.25 8.29
N GLU A 26 8.82 0.50 7.07
CA GLU A 26 7.41 0.43 6.70
C GLU A 26 7.22 -0.51 5.48
N PRO A 27 6.02 -1.08 5.31
CA PRO A 27 5.71 -1.85 4.12
C PRO A 27 5.82 -0.99 2.84
N PRO A 28 5.99 -1.61 1.66
CA PRO A 28 6.04 -0.87 0.39
C PRO A 28 4.75 -0.07 0.14
N GLU A 29 4.88 1.20 -0.24
CA GLU A 29 3.73 2.09 -0.51
C GLU A 29 2.87 1.62 -1.69
N ASP A 30 3.49 0.95 -2.66
CA ASP A 30 2.83 0.57 -3.92
C ASP A 30 1.90 -0.66 -3.77
N ILE A 31 1.98 -1.38 -2.65
CA ILE A 31 1.31 -2.67 -2.47
C ILE A 31 0.49 -2.64 -1.19
N PRO A 32 -0.83 -2.93 -1.26
CA PRO A 32 -1.63 -3.00 -0.07
C PRO A 32 -1.12 -4.07 0.92
N PHE A 33 -0.76 -3.64 2.12
CA PHE A 33 -0.27 -4.54 3.18
C PHE A 33 -1.27 -4.62 4.33
N TYR A 34 -1.49 -5.84 4.83
CA TYR A 34 -2.45 -6.13 5.90
C TYR A 34 -1.78 -6.92 7.01
N GLY A 35 -1.83 -6.39 8.23
CA GLY A 35 -1.31 -7.04 9.43
C GLY A 35 -0.11 -6.32 10.06
N SER A 36 0.65 -7.05 10.88
CA SER A 36 1.83 -6.53 11.56
C SER A 36 3.07 -6.60 10.66
N TRP A 37 3.89 -5.56 10.73
CA TRP A 37 5.14 -5.46 9.98
C TRP A 37 6.34 -5.68 10.92
N ASN A 38 7.33 -6.46 10.50
CA ASN A 38 8.57 -6.69 11.27
C ASN A 38 8.41 -7.10 12.75
N SER A 39 7.39 -7.91 13.04
CA SER A 39 7.09 -8.33 14.42
C SER A 39 6.71 -7.16 15.36
N ASP A 40 6.44 -5.97 14.83
CA ASP A 40 5.83 -4.88 15.58
C ASP A 40 4.33 -5.17 15.74
N MET A 41 3.92 -5.40 16.99
CA MET A 41 2.53 -5.66 17.36
C MET A 41 1.87 -4.43 17.97
N SER A 42 2.43 -3.22 17.81
CA SER A 42 1.82 -1.99 18.34
C SER A 42 0.66 -1.50 17.48
N PHE A 43 0.72 -1.69 16.16
CA PHE A 43 -0.34 -1.37 15.22
C PHE A 43 -0.39 -2.36 14.07
N LEU A 44 -1.56 -2.49 13.45
CA LEU A 44 -1.78 -3.26 12.22
C LEU A 44 -1.96 -2.31 11.05
N TYR A 45 -1.29 -2.60 9.95
CA TYR A 45 -1.57 -1.95 8.67
C TYR A 45 -2.86 -2.53 8.07
N ALA A 46 -3.71 -1.68 7.52
CA ALA A 46 -5.00 -2.06 6.95
C ALA A 46 -5.16 -1.59 5.50
N GLY A 47 -4.14 -1.83 4.67
CA GLY A 47 -4.17 -1.57 3.23
C GLY A 47 -3.17 -0.50 2.83
N SER A 48 -3.22 0.70 3.41
CA SER A 48 -2.21 1.73 3.17
C SER A 48 -1.23 1.85 4.35
N ASN A 49 -0.10 2.50 4.12
CA ASN A 49 0.86 2.82 5.19
C ASN A 49 0.28 3.80 6.22
N ASP A 50 -0.74 4.59 5.83
CA ASP A 50 -1.42 5.55 6.69
C ASP A 50 -2.55 4.93 7.53
N ASP A 51 -3.17 3.83 7.08
CA ASP A 51 -4.23 3.14 7.83
C ASP A 51 -3.63 2.18 8.87
N LYS A 52 -3.19 2.75 10.00
CA LYS A 52 -2.66 2.04 11.18
C LYS A 52 -3.76 1.87 12.22
N ARG A 53 -4.06 0.63 12.60
CA ARG A 53 -5.17 0.26 13.50
C ARG A 53 -4.71 -0.48 14.76
N ASP A 54 -5.57 -0.47 15.78
CA ASP A 54 -5.37 -1.22 17.02
C ASP A 54 -5.38 -2.74 16.73
N PRO A 55 -4.33 -3.49 17.12
CA PRO A 55 -4.28 -4.94 16.95
C PRO A 55 -5.40 -5.71 17.66
N GLN A 56 -5.89 -5.22 18.80
CA GLN A 56 -6.91 -5.91 19.58
C GLN A 56 -8.32 -5.68 19.03
N ASN A 57 -8.51 -4.59 18.31
CA ASN A 57 -9.77 -4.23 17.67
C ASN A 57 -9.55 -3.51 16.32
N PRO A 58 -9.07 -4.22 15.29
CA PRO A 58 -8.73 -3.59 14.01
C PRO A 58 -9.95 -3.16 13.19
N GLY A 59 -11.15 -3.57 13.59
CA GLY A 59 -12.35 -3.41 12.80
C GLY A 59 -12.30 -4.13 11.44
N PRO A 60 -13.41 -4.13 10.69
CA PRO A 60 -13.45 -4.70 9.36
C PRO A 60 -12.67 -3.84 8.35
N VAL A 61 -12.06 -4.49 7.36
CA VAL A 61 -11.57 -3.86 6.14
C VAL A 61 -12.62 -4.11 5.07
N TYR A 62 -13.26 -3.05 4.59
CA TYR A 62 -14.21 -3.12 3.48
C TYR A 62 -13.53 -2.67 2.20
N PHE A 63 -13.82 -3.38 1.11
CA PHE A 63 -13.51 -2.86 -0.22
C PHE A 63 -14.55 -1.83 -0.60
N GLU A 64 -14.09 -0.74 -1.21
CA GLU A 64 -14.97 0.24 -1.82
C GLU A 64 -15.83 -0.45 -2.89
N HIS A 65 -17.09 -0.04 -2.99
CA HIS A 65 -17.96 -0.59 -4.00
C HIS A 65 -17.44 -0.18 -5.38
N PRO A 66 -17.39 -1.08 -6.38
CA PRO A 66 -16.79 -0.76 -7.68
C PRO A 66 -17.37 0.49 -8.36
N LYS A 67 -18.67 0.76 -8.15
CA LYS A 67 -19.31 1.98 -8.66
C LYS A 67 -18.79 3.24 -7.99
N ASP A 68 -18.50 3.21 -6.70
CA ASP A 68 -18.01 4.39 -5.98
C ASP A 68 -16.59 4.72 -6.42
N VAL A 69 -15.78 3.68 -6.69
CA VAL A 69 -14.45 3.82 -7.31
C VAL A 69 -14.55 4.47 -8.70
N GLU A 70 -15.49 4.02 -9.53
CA GLU A 70 -15.73 4.61 -10.86
C GLU A 70 -16.22 6.06 -10.77
N ILE A 71 -17.12 6.36 -9.83
CA ILE A 71 -17.62 7.72 -9.59
C ILE A 71 -16.48 8.64 -9.18
N ALA A 72 -15.66 8.25 -8.20
CA ALA A 72 -14.52 9.05 -7.76
C ALA A 72 -13.53 9.35 -8.91
N LYS A 73 -13.28 8.36 -9.76
CA LYS A 73 -12.43 8.53 -10.95
C LYS A 73 -13.05 9.54 -11.93
N LEU A 74 -14.34 9.39 -12.25
CA LEU A 74 -15.05 10.28 -13.17
C LEU A 74 -15.15 11.70 -12.61
N GLU A 75 -15.33 11.85 -11.30
CA GLU A 75 -15.34 13.16 -10.63
C GLU A 75 -13.97 13.83 -10.72
N ALA A 76 -12.87 13.10 -10.51
CA ALA A 76 -11.52 13.63 -10.69
C ALA A 76 -11.23 14.03 -12.16
N GLU A 77 -11.66 13.21 -13.13
CA GLU A 77 -11.54 13.55 -14.55
C GLU A 77 -12.37 14.80 -14.91
N LEU A 78 -13.60 14.91 -14.39
CA LEU A 78 -14.46 16.08 -14.61
C LEU A 78 -13.88 17.33 -13.96
N GLU A 79 -13.28 17.23 -12.78
CA GLU A 79 -12.62 18.37 -12.12
C GLU A 79 -11.43 18.87 -12.93
N ALA A 80 -10.57 17.97 -13.42
CA ALA A 80 -9.47 18.33 -14.32
C ALA A 80 -9.97 19.05 -15.60
N VAL A 81 -11.02 18.53 -16.25
CA VAL A 81 -11.61 19.16 -17.45
C VAL A 81 -12.27 20.50 -17.12
N ARG A 82 -12.88 20.64 -15.94
CA ARG A 82 -13.49 21.89 -15.47
C ARG A 82 -12.46 22.96 -15.17
N GLU A 83 -11.32 22.59 -14.58
CA GLU A 83 -10.18 23.50 -14.40
C GLU A 83 -9.65 24.01 -15.75
N GLU A 84 -9.48 23.13 -16.73
CA GLU A 84 -9.07 23.51 -18.08
C GLU A 84 -10.09 24.42 -18.78
N SER A 85 -11.38 24.20 -18.54
CA SER A 85 -12.48 24.92 -19.19
C SER A 85 -12.93 26.18 -18.45
N GLY A 86 -12.45 26.42 -17.22
CA GLY A 86 -12.86 27.55 -16.37
C GLY A 86 -14.32 27.50 -15.90
N ILE A 87 -14.94 26.32 -15.85
CA ILE A 87 -16.35 26.13 -15.48
C ILE A 87 -16.42 25.71 -14.01
N ALA A 88 -17.15 26.48 -13.18
CA ALA A 88 -17.31 26.17 -11.76
C ALA A 88 -18.13 24.88 -11.53
N SER A 89 -17.70 24.07 -10.55
CA SER A 89 -18.43 22.88 -10.11
C SER A 89 -19.78 23.26 -9.48
N THR A 90 -20.85 22.58 -9.87
CA THR A 90 -22.20 22.74 -9.29
C THR A 90 -22.54 21.68 -8.25
N ASP A 91 -21.65 20.72 -7.98
CA ASP A 91 -21.95 19.61 -7.08
C ASP A 91 -21.61 19.97 -5.64
N ASN A 92 -22.61 19.86 -4.75
CA ASN A 92 -22.52 20.20 -3.32
C ASN A 92 -22.52 18.94 -2.44
N ARG A 93 -22.26 17.75 -2.99
CA ARG A 93 -22.16 16.53 -2.19
C ARG A 93 -20.86 16.57 -1.38
N LYS A 94 -21.04 16.72 -0.05
CA LYS A 94 -20.01 16.58 0.97
C LYS A 94 -20.02 15.17 1.54
#